data_AF-A0A0L7K7X8-F1
#
_entry.id   AF-A0A0L7K7X8-F1
#
_cell.length_a   1.000
_cell.length_b   1.000
_cell.length_c   1.000
_cell.angle_alpha   90.00
_cell.angle_beta   90.00
_cell.angle_gamma   90.00
#
_symmetry.space_group_name_H-M   'P 1'
#
loop_
_entity.id
_entity.type
_entity.pdbx_description
1 polymer ?
#
loop_
_entity_poly.entity_id
_entity_poly.type
_entity_poly.pdbx_seq_one_letter_code
_entity_poly.pdbx_strand_id
1 'polypeptide(L)'
;DFSLVGKSSNPEDYVNKEITLLNRTKPSHFHQIQDILHDEVFMTYSEDPRLLHIVSQLLGEDLTAINSMLINKPPGTTRHAPHQDLYYLPVRPANIVGTWSAIDSATIENGCLKKFFHVLMNEEKYAPVEKRVYIEMNPGDTVFLHPLLIHGSGPNVSK
;
A
#
# COMPACT_ATOMS: atom_id res chain seq x y z
N ASP A 1 21.71 6.59 -5.23
CA ASP A 1 21.97 6.12 -3.86
C ASP A 1 20.78 6.39 -2.95
N PHE A 2 20.01 5.35 -2.65
CA PHE A 2 19.00 5.38 -1.60
C PHE A 2 19.62 4.71 -0.38
N SER A 3 19.99 5.49 0.63
CA SER A 3 20.42 4.94 1.92
C SER A 3 19.19 4.56 2.74
N LEU A 4 19.04 3.27 3.03
CA LEU A 4 18.12 2.78 4.05
C LEU A 4 18.69 3.19 5.42
N VAL A 5 17.99 4.05 6.14
CA VAL A 5 18.28 4.35 7.54
C VAL A 5 17.95 3.08 8.35
N GLY A 6 18.90 2.63 9.15
CA GLY A 6 18.77 1.40 9.95
C GLY A 6 17.58 1.46 10.92
N LYS A 7 16.91 0.32 11.10
CA LYS A 7 15.80 0.18 12.06
C LYS A 7 16.33 0.32 13.48
N SER A 8 15.76 1.25 14.24
CA SER A 8 16.05 1.46 15.66
C SER A 8 15.38 0.37 16.52
N SER A 9 16.02 0.04 17.65
CA SER A 9 15.55 -0.92 18.64
C SER A 9 14.74 -0.28 19.78
N ASN A 10 14.43 1.02 19.71
CA ASN A 10 13.73 1.75 20.76
C ASN A 10 12.20 1.78 20.49
N PRO A 11 11.33 1.34 21.43
CA PRO A 11 9.88 1.32 21.25
C PRO A 11 9.24 2.69 20.95
N GLU A 12 9.83 3.80 21.40
CA GLU A 12 9.32 5.15 21.08
C GLU A 12 9.61 5.59 19.64
N ASP A 13 10.56 4.95 18.94
CA ASP A 13 10.86 5.29 17.55
C ASP A 13 9.77 4.79 16.58
N TYR A 14 8.88 3.89 17.02
CA TYR A 14 7.72 3.40 16.27
C TYR A 14 6.52 4.36 16.32
N VAL A 15 6.57 5.42 17.13
CA VAL A 15 5.52 6.46 17.20
C VAL A 15 5.80 7.61 16.22
N ASN A 16 6.85 7.49 15.41
CA ASN A 16 7.12 8.47 14.35
C ASN A 16 6.16 8.24 13.19
N LYS A 17 5.10 9.04 13.10
CA LYS A 17 4.36 9.25 11.84
C LYS A 17 5.36 9.65 10.76
N GLU A 18 5.86 8.69 9.97
CA GLU A 18 6.76 9.00 8.87
C GLU A 18 5.97 9.62 7.72
N ILE A 19 5.78 10.94 7.81
CA ILE A 19 5.22 11.73 6.71
C ILE A 19 6.31 11.90 5.66
N THR A 20 6.15 11.19 4.55
CA THR A 20 6.96 11.43 3.35
C THR A 20 6.37 12.60 2.59
N LEU A 21 7.09 13.72 2.52
CA LEU A 21 6.70 14.90 1.74
C LEU A 21 7.14 14.76 0.28
N LEU A 22 6.29 15.20 -0.66
CA LEU A 22 6.65 15.25 -2.08
C LEU A 22 7.70 16.32 -2.37
N ASN A 23 7.67 17.42 -1.61
CA ASN A 23 8.66 18.46 -1.66
C ASN A 23 8.96 18.98 -0.25
N ARG A 24 10.19 18.75 0.24
CA ARG A 24 10.64 19.22 1.56
C ARG A 24 10.65 20.75 1.71
N THR A 25 10.64 21.50 0.60
CA THR A 25 10.65 22.97 0.58
C THR A 25 9.27 23.60 0.46
N LYS A 26 8.23 22.82 0.12
CA LYS A 26 6.83 23.24 0.07
C LYS A 26 5.95 22.14 0.68
N PRO A 27 5.76 22.13 2.01
CA PRO A 27 5.14 21.02 2.75
C PRO A 27 3.62 20.89 2.55
N SER A 28 3.02 21.59 1.59
CA SER A 28 1.58 21.55 1.37
C SER A 28 1.05 20.23 0.81
N HIS A 29 1.93 19.32 0.37
CA HIS A 29 1.53 18.02 -0.18
C HIS A 29 2.40 16.89 0.38
N PHE A 30 1.78 16.00 1.15
CA PHE A 30 2.39 14.74 1.57
C PHE A 30 2.19 13.68 0.47
N HIS A 31 3.12 12.74 0.37
CA HIS A 31 3.01 11.56 -0.49
C HIS A 31 2.44 10.37 0.27
N GLN A 32 2.92 10.17 1.49
CA GLN A 32 2.62 8.98 2.25
C GLN A 32 2.72 9.30 3.74
N ILE A 33 1.86 8.69 4.53
CA ILE A 33 1.95 8.65 5.99
C ILE A 33 1.94 7.19 6.38
N GLN A 34 2.89 6.79 7.22
CA GLN A 34 2.99 5.43 7.78
C GLN A 34 2.68 5.42 9.27
N ASP A 35 2.46 4.23 9.83
CA ASP A 35 2.27 3.98 11.26
C ASP A 35 1.12 4.81 11.87
N ILE A 36 0.02 4.86 11.13
CA ILE A 36 -1.20 5.59 11.47
C ILE A 36 -2.20 4.77 12.30
N LEU A 37 -1.85 3.54 12.70
CA LEU A 37 -2.73 2.67 13.51
C LEU A 37 -3.14 3.30 14.84
N HIS A 38 -2.28 4.14 15.43
CA HIS A 38 -2.53 4.79 16.73
C HIS A 38 -3.27 6.13 16.62
N ASP A 39 -3.60 6.57 15.41
CA ASP A 39 -4.39 7.78 15.20
C ASP A 39 -5.89 7.43 15.28
N GLU A 40 -6.64 8.13 16.14
CA GLU A 40 -8.04 7.82 16.43
C GLU A 40 -8.92 7.75 15.19
N VAL A 41 -8.64 8.59 14.18
CA VAL A 41 -9.43 8.60 12.93
C VAL A 41 -9.04 7.42 12.06
N PHE A 42 -7.74 7.20 11.82
CA PHE A 42 -7.29 6.13 10.94
C PHE A 42 -7.46 4.73 11.54
N MET A 43 -7.48 4.60 12.86
CA MET A 43 -7.78 3.35 13.56
C MET A 43 -9.18 2.83 13.17
N THR A 44 -10.16 3.72 12.99
CA THR A 44 -11.53 3.33 12.59
C THR A 44 -11.59 2.52 11.29
N TYR A 45 -10.64 2.73 10.37
CA TYR A 45 -10.55 1.93 9.15
C TYR A 45 -10.14 0.48 9.45
N SER A 46 -9.14 0.29 10.31
CA SER A 46 -8.63 -1.05 10.66
C SER A 46 -9.63 -1.82 11.51
N GLU A 47 -10.52 -1.12 12.21
CA GLU A 47 -11.58 -1.68 13.04
C GLU A 47 -12.94 -1.80 12.33
N ASP A 48 -13.05 -1.41 11.05
CA ASP A 48 -14.33 -1.44 10.33
C ASP A 48 -14.89 -2.88 10.31
N PRO A 49 -16.08 -3.13 10.86
CA PRO A 49 -16.65 -4.48 10.93
C PRO A 49 -16.83 -5.14 9.56
N ARG A 50 -17.04 -4.34 8.50
CA ARG A 50 -17.19 -4.84 7.12
C ARG A 50 -15.86 -5.36 6.59
N LEU A 51 -14.77 -4.66 6.92
CA LEU A 51 -13.41 -5.08 6.58
C LEU A 51 -13.03 -6.34 7.36
N LEU A 52 -13.20 -6.31 8.69
CA LEU A 52 -12.87 -7.44 9.57
C LEU A 52 -13.68 -8.69 9.25
N HIS A 53 -14.93 -8.56 8.81
CA HIS A 53 -15.72 -9.69 8.34
C HIS A 53 -15.03 -10.44 7.19
N ILE A 54 -14.51 -9.72 6.18
CA ILE A 54 -13.83 -10.34 5.04
C ILE A 54 -12.44 -10.85 5.46
N VAL A 55 -11.69 -10.06 6.23
CA VAL A 55 -10.33 -10.45 6.68
C VAL A 55 -10.39 -11.73 7.53
N SER A 56 -11.37 -11.86 8.42
CA SER A 56 -11.52 -13.04 9.25
C SER A 56 -11.86 -14.30 8.46
N GLN A 57 -12.59 -14.19 7.35
CA GLN A 57 -12.80 -15.31 6.43
C GLN A 57 -11.52 -15.76 5.73
N LEU A 58 -10.54 -14.87 5.56
CA LEU A 58 -9.27 -15.18 4.91
C LEU A 58 -8.21 -15.71 5.87
N LEU A 59 -8.15 -15.18 7.10
CA LEU A 59 -7.05 -15.42 8.04
C LEU A 59 -7.47 -16.09 9.36
N GLY A 60 -8.75 -16.10 9.71
CA GLY A 60 -9.27 -16.49 11.03
C GLY A 60 -9.62 -15.29 11.92
N GLU A 61 -10.10 -15.55 13.14
CA GLU A 61 -10.64 -14.51 14.04
C GLU A 61 -9.57 -13.75 14.84
N ASP A 62 -8.39 -14.35 15.04
CA ASP A 62 -7.28 -13.73 15.78
C ASP A 62 -6.45 -12.84 14.85
N LEU A 63 -6.85 -11.58 14.76
CA LEU A 63 -6.31 -10.62 13.81
C LEU A 63 -5.42 -9.59 14.51
N THR A 64 -4.27 -9.30 13.89
CA THR A 64 -3.37 -8.22 14.31
C THR A 64 -3.04 -7.35 13.11
N ALA A 65 -3.26 -6.04 13.24
CA ALA A 65 -2.78 -5.07 12.25
C ALA A 65 -1.27 -4.85 12.45
N ILE A 66 -0.47 -5.13 11.42
CA ILE A 66 1.01 -5.09 11.48
C ILE A 66 1.64 -3.93 10.71
N ASN A 67 0.86 -3.26 9.86
CA ASN A 67 1.30 -2.13 9.05
C ASN A 67 0.08 -1.28 8.65
N SER A 68 0.27 0.03 8.53
CA SER A 68 -0.76 0.95 8.03
C SER A 68 -0.12 2.07 7.25
N MET A 69 -0.80 2.47 6.16
CA MET A 69 -0.35 3.55 5.30
C MET A 69 -1.54 4.35 4.76
N LEU A 70 -1.35 5.66 4.66
CA LEU A 70 -2.15 6.54 3.82
C LEU A 70 -1.27 6.97 2.65
N ILE A 71 -1.71 6.72 1.42
CA ILE A 71 -0.96 7.08 0.21
C ILE A 71 -1.72 8.19 -0.52
N ASN A 72 -1.06 9.34 -0.66
CA ASN A 72 -1.50 10.46 -1.46
C ASN A 72 -0.62 10.58 -2.72
N LYS A 73 -1.26 10.48 -3.88
CA LYS A 73 -0.58 10.43 -5.17
C LYS A 73 -1.09 11.55 -6.07
N PRO A 74 -0.66 12.81 -5.88
CA PRO A 74 -1.16 13.95 -6.66
C PRO A 74 -0.71 13.91 -8.13
N PRO A 75 -1.32 14.77 -8.97
CA PRO A 75 -0.91 14.98 -10.36
C PRO A 75 0.60 15.12 -10.55
N GLY A 76 1.15 14.46 -11.58
CA GLY A 76 2.57 14.52 -11.93
C GLY A 76 3.47 13.56 -11.15
N THR A 77 2.92 12.76 -10.22
CA THR A 77 3.68 11.72 -9.53
C THR A 77 4.01 10.55 -10.45
N THR A 78 5.21 9.99 -10.27
CA THR A 78 5.71 8.87 -11.10
C THR A 78 5.06 7.54 -10.71
N ARG A 79 5.38 6.49 -11.47
CA ARG A 79 4.92 5.12 -11.19
C ARG A 79 5.53 4.60 -9.89
N HIS A 80 4.77 3.79 -9.15
CA HIS A 80 5.34 2.90 -8.14
C HIS A 80 5.76 1.58 -8.80
N ALA A 81 7.02 1.20 -8.63
CA ALA A 81 7.56 0.02 -9.30
C ALA A 81 6.87 -1.28 -8.83
N PRO A 82 6.79 -2.31 -9.69
CA PRO A 82 6.28 -3.61 -9.28
C PRO A 82 7.10 -4.18 -8.10
N HIS A 83 6.41 -4.61 -7.05
CA HIS A 83 7.00 -5.19 -5.86
C HIS A 83 6.04 -6.19 -5.19
N GLN A 84 6.51 -6.82 -4.11
CA GLN A 84 5.71 -7.67 -3.23
C GLN A 84 5.85 -7.16 -1.80
N ASP A 85 4.73 -6.99 -1.08
CA ASP A 85 4.75 -6.47 0.29
C ASP A 85 5.58 -7.33 1.24
N LEU A 86 5.54 -8.65 1.05
CA LEU A 86 6.25 -9.60 1.93
C LEU A 86 7.77 -9.37 1.96
N TYR A 87 8.34 -8.73 0.93
CA TYR A 87 9.75 -8.35 0.91
C TYR A 87 10.08 -7.36 2.04
N TYR A 88 9.17 -6.42 2.33
CA TYR A 88 9.36 -5.37 3.34
C TYR A 88 8.87 -5.79 4.73
N LEU A 89 7.88 -6.68 4.80
CA LEU A 89 7.28 -7.14 6.05
C LEU A 89 8.10 -8.27 6.69
N PRO A 90 8.59 -8.12 7.94
CA PRO A 90 9.40 -9.14 8.63
C PRO A 90 8.54 -10.21 9.31
N VAL A 91 7.39 -10.58 8.74
CA VAL A 91 6.44 -11.53 9.33
C VAL A 91 6.39 -12.81 8.50
N ARG A 92 6.55 -13.96 9.15
CA ARG A 92 6.45 -15.29 8.53
C ARG A 92 5.72 -16.25 9.49
N PRO A 93 4.93 -17.23 8.98
CA PRO A 93 4.60 -17.49 7.58
C PRO A 93 3.77 -16.35 6.95
N ALA A 94 3.61 -16.36 5.62
CA ALA A 94 2.92 -15.31 4.86
C ALA A 94 1.38 -15.32 5.05
N ASN A 95 0.90 -15.60 6.26
CA ASN A 95 -0.52 -15.57 6.63
C ASN A 95 -0.96 -14.13 6.91
N ILE A 96 -0.94 -13.30 5.86
CA ILE A 96 -1.19 -11.86 5.92
C ILE A 96 -2.10 -11.50 4.75
N VAL A 97 -2.96 -10.51 4.92
CA VAL A 97 -3.69 -9.88 3.82
C VAL A 97 -3.47 -8.38 3.86
N GLY A 98 -3.09 -7.79 2.73
CA GLY A 98 -3.09 -6.35 2.54
C GLY A 98 -4.48 -5.88 2.17
N THR A 99 -4.98 -4.83 2.79
CA THR A 99 -6.25 -4.19 2.44
C THR A 99 -5.96 -2.80 1.89
N TRP A 100 -6.48 -2.50 0.70
CA TRP A 100 -6.29 -1.21 0.06
C TRP A 100 -7.63 -0.66 -0.35
N SER A 101 -8.01 0.48 0.23
CA SER A 101 -9.31 1.12 -0.01
C SER A 101 -9.13 2.46 -0.69
N ALA A 102 -9.93 2.69 -1.73
CA ALA A 102 -9.93 3.94 -2.45
C ALA A 102 -10.67 5.01 -1.63
N ILE A 103 -9.95 6.07 -1.24
CA ILE A 103 -10.58 7.24 -0.58
C ILE A 103 -11.27 8.10 -1.64
N ASP A 104 -10.60 8.33 -2.76
CA ASP A 104 -11.12 8.97 -3.97
C ASP A 104 -11.11 7.99 -5.15
N SER A 105 -11.75 8.34 -6.25
CA SER A 105 -11.75 7.51 -7.47
C SER A 105 -10.31 7.20 -7.90
N ALA A 106 -9.97 5.92 -8.03
CA ALA A 106 -8.69 5.46 -8.53
C ALA A 106 -8.88 4.96 -9.97
N THR A 107 -8.26 5.62 -10.94
CA THR A 107 -8.39 5.32 -12.37
C THR A 107 -7.03 5.02 -12.99
N ILE A 108 -7.00 4.51 -14.21
CA ILE A 108 -5.73 4.33 -14.94
C ILE A 108 -4.98 5.66 -15.07
N GLU A 109 -5.70 6.77 -15.25
CA GLU A 109 -5.14 8.13 -15.42
C GLU A 109 -4.46 8.66 -14.16
N ASN A 110 -5.08 8.49 -12.98
CA ASN A 110 -4.49 8.96 -11.72
C ASN A 110 -3.58 7.92 -11.03
N GLY A 111 -3.39 6.77 -11.66
CA GLY A 111 -2.44 5.75 -11.27
C GLY A 111 -2.97 4.81 -10.20
N CYS A 112 -4.14 4.22 -10.48
CA CYS A 112 -4.68 3.07 -9.76
C CYS A 112 -3.69 1.89 -9.69
N LEU A 113 -4.01 0.93 -8.82
CA LEU A 113 -3.21 -0.27 -8.64
C LEU A 113 -3.18 -1.12 -9.91
N LYS A 114 -1.98 -1.60 -10.24
CA LYS A 114 -1.71 -2.60 -11.28
C LYS A 114 -1.32 -3.90 -10.61
N LYS A 115 -2.05 -4.98 -10.88
CA LYS A 115 -1.76 -6.34 -10.38
C LYS A 115 -0.99 -7.18 -11.41
N PHE A 116 -0.16 -8.08 -10.90
CA PHE A 116 0.73 -8.99 -11.63
C PHE A 116 0.77 -10.35 -10.89
N PHE A 117 1.01 -11.46 -11.59
CA PHE A 117 0.68 -12.80 -11.07
C PHE A 117 1.83 -13.68 -10.48
N HIS A 118 3.14 -13.41 -10.64
CA HIS A 118 4.23 -14.07 -9.82
C HIS A 118 5.68 -13.58 -10.08
N VAL A 119 6.59 -13.88 -9.14
CA VAL A 119 7.98 -13.39 -8.81
C VAL A 119 9.00 -13.19 -9.95
N LEU A 120 9.82 -12.12 -9.81
CA LEU A 120 10.79 -11.54 -10.74
C LEU A 120 12.13 -12.30 -10.88
N MET A 121 12.38 -12.81 -12.09
CA MET A 121 13.55 -12.49 -12.91
C MET A 121 13.03 -12.27 -14.32
N ASN A 122 13.22 -11.09 -14.95
CA ASN A 122 12.60 -10.75 -16.25
C ASN A 122 11.10 -10.43 -16.14
N GLU A 123 10.79 -9.18 -15.74
CA GLU A 123 9.44 -8.60 -15.65
C GLU A 123 8.64 -8.81 -16.94
N GLU A 124 9.28 -8.63 -18.09
CA GLU A 124 8.66 -8.87 -19.40
C GLU A 124 8.30 -10.35 -19.59
N LYS A 125 9.09 -11.29 -19.08
CA LYS A 125 8.81 -12.72 -19.21
C LYS A 125 7.65 -13.19 -18.32
N TYR A 126 7.65 -12.81 -17.05
CA TYR A 126 6.73 -13.39 -16.06
C TYR A 126 5.50 -12.52 -15.79
N ALA A 127 5.57 -11.23 -16.08
CA ALA A 127 4.44 -10.33 -15.93
C ALA A 127 4.39 -9.27 -17.05
N PRO A 128 4.29 -9.74 -18.30
CA PRO A 128 4.26 -8.85 -19.45
C PRO A 128 3.07 -7.91 -19.39
N VAL A 129 3.17 -6.74 -20.04
CA VAL A 129 2.20 -5.65 -19.91
C VAL A 129 0.77 -6.10 -20.24
N GLU A 130 0.60 -6.96 -21.23
CA GLU A 130 -0.69 -7.50 -21.67
C GLU A 130 -1.35 -8.46 -20.67
N LYS A 131 -0.61 -8.98 -19.69
CA LYS A 131 -1.15 -9.83 -18.61
C LYS A 131 -1.42 -9.07 -17.32
N ARG A 132 -1.12 -7.76 -17.29
CA ARG A 132 -1.35 -6.91 -16.11
C ARG A 132 -2.81 -6.51 -16.06
N VAL A 133 -3.38 -6.55 -14.86
CA VAL A 133 -4.76 -6.10 -14.63
C VAL A 133 -4.72 -4.78 -13.88
N TYR A 134 -5.35 -3.77 -14.46
CA TYR A 134 -5.61 -2.50 -13.78
C TYR A 134 -6.85 -2.65 -12.91
N ILE A 135 -6.80 -2.13 -11.70
CA ILE A 135 -7.96 -2.09 -10.81
C ILE A 135 -8.37 -0.65 -10.65
N GLU A 136 -9.32 -0.24 -11.47
CA GLU A 136 -10.04 1.00 -11.23
C GLU A 136 -11.05 0.79 -10.10
N MET A 137 -11.13 1.76 -9.21
CA MET A 137 -11.89 1.69 -7.97
C MET A 137 -12.64 2.99 -7.77
N ASN A 138 -13.90 2.90 -7.39
CA ASN A 138 -14.67 4.05 -6.90
C ASN A 138 -14.35 4.31 -5.42
N PRO A 139 -14.62 5.52 -4.90
CA PRO A 139 -14.52 5.79 -3.47
C PRO A 139 -15.27 4.73 -2.65
N GLY A 140 -14.58 4.15 -1.66
CA GLY A 140 -15.11 3.10 -0.79
C GLY A 140 -14.93 1.67 -1.29
N ASP A 141 -14.51 1.45 -2.54
CA ASP A 141 -14.11 0.12 -2.98
C ASP A 141 -12.85 -0.31 -2.23
N THR A 142 -12.74 -1.62 -1.92
CA THR A 142 -11.59 -2.22 -1.24
C THR A 142 -11.09 -3.43 -2.02
N VAL A 143 -9.77 -3.50 -2.19
CA VAL A 143 -9.08 -4.67 -2.73
C VAL A 143 -8.27 -5.37 -1.64
N PHE A 144 -8.35 -6.69 -1.62
CA PHE A 144 -7.58 -7.56 -0.74
C PHE A 144 -6.43 -8.19 -1.54
N LEU A 145 -5.22 -8.15 -0.98
CA LEU A 145 -3.98 -8.54 -1.65
C LEU A 145 -3.25 -9.59 -0.81
N HIS A 146 -2.91 -10.72 -1.43
CA HIS A 146 -1.94 -11.63 -0.84
C HIS A 146 -0.55 -10.97 -0.87
N PRO A 147 0.30 -11.05 0.17
CA PRO A 147 1.54 -10.29 0.28
C PRO A 147 2.63 -10.72 -0.73
N LEU A 148 2.42 -11.87 -1.40
CA LEU A 148 3.25 -12.33 -2.54
C LEU A 148 2.69 -11.90 -3.90
N LEU A 149 1.54 -11.24 -3.97
CA LEU A 149 1.04 -10.73 -5.24
C LEU A 149 1.93 -9.57 -5.70
N ILE A 150 2.51 -9.69 -6.89
CA ILE A 150 3.25 -8.56 -7.45
C ILE A 150 2.25 -7.47 -7.80
N HIS A 151 2.53 -6.25 -7.35
CA HIS A 151 1.72 -5.09 -7.70
C HIS A 151 2.55 -3.82 -7.73
N GLY A 152 2.00 -2.79 -8.37
CA GLY A 152 2.58 -1.45 -8.46
C GLY A 152 1.49 -0.47 -8.86
N SER A 153 1.86 0.78 -9.15
CA SER A 153 0.88 1.79 -9.59
C SER A 153 1.40 2.56 -10.80
N GLY A 154 0.48 3.02 -11.64
CA GLY A 154 0.83 3.87 -12.80
C GLY A 154 1.30 5.26 -12.38
N PRO A 155 1.88 6.07 -13.28
CA PRO A 155 2.03 7.50 -13.02
C PRO A 155 0.65 8.15 -12.81
N ASN A 156 0.57 9.25 -12.06
CA ASN A 156 -0.62 10.09 -12.04
C ASN A 156 -0.43 11.17 -13.09
N VAL A 157 -1.19 11.09 -14.19
CA VAL A 157 -1.14 12.04 -15.30
C VAL A 157 -2.38 12.92 -15.38
N SER A 158 -3.25 12.89 -14.36
CA SER A 158 -4.40 13.78 -14.26
C SER A 158 -3.95 15.24 -14.15
N LYS A 159 -4.88 16.17 -14.42
CA LYS A 159 -4.62 17.61 -14.43
C LYS A 159 -5.13 18.31 -13.17
#